data_AF-A0AAN8VQN2-F1
#
_entry.id   AF-A0AAN8VQN2-F1
#
_cell.length_a   1.000
_cell.length_b   1.000
_cell.length_c   1.000
_cell.angle_alpha   90.00
_cell.angle_beta   90.00
_cell.angle_gamma   90.00
#
_symmetry.space_group_name_H-M   'P 1'
#
loop_
_entity.id
_entity.type
_entity.pdbx_description
1 polymer ?
#
loop_
_entity_poly.entity_id
_entity_poly.type
_entity_poly.pdbx_seq_one_letter_code
_entity_poly.pdbx_strand_id
1 'polypeptide(L)'
;MASLESLIGLVNRIQRACTVLGDHGGEGSSLWEALPSVAVVGGQSSGKSSVLESVVGRDFLPRGSGIVTRRPLVLQLHKLDSGKSEYAEFLHAPKKKFTDFGKFGD
;
A
#
# COMPACT_ATOMS: atom_id res chain seq x y z
N MET A 1 -11.42 -19.72 3.43
CA MET A 1 -10.11 -19.03 3.36
C MET A 1 -9.95 -18.35 1.99
N ALA A 2 -10.93 -17.55 1.54
CA ALA A 2 -11.01 -17.05 0.16
C ALA A 2 -11.44 -15.58 0.07
N SER A 3 -11.17 -14.76 1.09
CA SER A 3 -11.68 -13.38 1.13
C SER A 3 -10.66 -12.32 0.71
N LEU A 4 -9.37 -12.51 1.00
CA LEU A 4 -8.35 -11.47 0.83
C LEU A 4 -7.57 -11.57 -0.47
N GLU A 5 -7.15 -12.76 -0.87
CA GLU A 5 -6.51 -12.96 -2.19
C GLU A 5 -7.45 -12.56 -3.34
N SER A 6 -8.76 -12.81 -3.16
CA SER A 6 -9.78 -12.38 -4.11
C SER A 6 -9.92 -10.87 -4.16
N LEU A 7 -9.82 -10.17 -3.02
CA LEU A 7 -9.84 -8.71 -2.96
C LEU A 7 -8.58 -8.11 -3.60
N ILE A 8 -7.40 -8.65 -3.30
CA ILE A 8 -6.13 -8.26 -3.92
C ILE A 8 -6.21 -8.49 -5.44
N GLY A 9 -6.75 -9.64 -5.86
CA GLY A 9 -6.98 -9.95 -7.27
C GLY A 9 -7.91 -8.95 -7.96
N LEU A 10 -8.99 -8.54 -7.28
CA LEU A 10 -9.94 -7.54 -7.78
C LEU A 10 -9.30 -6.16 -7.89
N VAL A 11 -8.61 -5.69 -6.85
CA VAL A 11 -7.90 -4.41 -6.83
C VAL A 11 -6.86 -4.37 -7.96
N ASN A 12 -6.08 -5.43 -8.13
CA ASN A 12 -5.11 -5.54 -9.23
C ASN A 12 -5.78 -5.52 -10.62
N ARG A 13 -6.97 -6.12 -10.78
CA ARG A 13 -7.71 -6.08 -12.04
C ARG A 13 -8.23 -4.68 -12.35
N ILE A 14 -8.76 -3.98 -11.36
CA ILE A 14 -9.21 -2.58 -11.50
C ILE A 14 -8.01 -1.70 -11.84
N GLN A 15 -6.90 -1.84 -11.12
CA GLN A 15 -5.65 -1.12 -11.40
C GLN A 15 -5.20 -1.32 -12.85
N ARG A 16 -5.17 -2.56 -13.35
CA ARG A 16 -4.81 -2.86 -14.74
C ARG A 16 -5.79 -2.24 -15.75
N ALA A 17 -7.09 -2.39 -15.51
CA ALA A 17 -8.11 -1.84 -16.39
C ALA A 17 -7.99 -0.32 -16.48
N CYS A 18 -7.81 0.36 -15.35
CA CYS A 18 -7.52 1.79 -15.31
C CYS A 18 -6.26 2.07 -16.14
N THR A 19 -5.11 1.46 -15.84
CA THR A 19 -3.85 1.74 -16.58
C THR A 19 -3.94 1.53 -18.09
N VAL A 20 -4.70 0.53 -18.57
CA VAL A 20 -4.87 0.28 -20.01
C VAL A 20 -5.81 1.31 -20.66
N LEU A 21 -6.82 1.79 -19.92
CA LEU A 21 -7.85 2.69 -20.46
C LEU A 21 -7.39 4.15 -20.56
N GLY A 22 -6.50 4.64 -19.69
CA GLY A 22 -6.07 6.05 -19.73
C GLY A 22 -4.77 6.34 -20.46
N ASP A 23 -4.20 5.36 -21.17
CA ASP A 23 -3.09 5.63 -22.10
C ASP A 23 -3.58 6.20 -23.46
N HIS A 24 -4.89 6.42 -23.61
CA HIS A 24 -5.53 6.98 -24.83
C HIS A 24 -6.03 8.43 -24.68
N GLY A 25 -5.86 9.07 -23.52
CA GLY A 25 -6.31 10.44 -23.28
C GLY A 25 -5.14 11.38 -23.05
N GLY A 26 -4.83 12.20 -24.04
CA GLY A 26 -3.87 13.29 -23.88
C GLY A 26 -4.23 14.22 -22.72
N GLU A 27 -3.19 14.78 -22.10
CA GLU A 27 -3.19 15.74 -20.99
C GLU A 27 -3.39 15.17 -19.56
N GLY A 28 -2.24 14.84 -18.95
CA GLY A 28 -1.88 15.38 -17.63
C GLY A 28 -2.46 14.73 -16.36
N SER A 29 -3.65 14.15 -16.39
CA SER A 29 -4.21 13.45 -15.22
C SER A 29 -3.80 11.99 -15.27
N SER A 30 -2.64 11.70 -14.72
CA SER A 30 -2.19 10.31 -14.56
C SER A 30 -3.20 9.57 -13.68
N LEU A 31 -3.74 8.46 -14.19
CA LEU A 31 -4.82 7.65 -13.59
C LEU A 31 -4.57 7.12 -12.17
N TRP A 32 -3.46 7.46 -11.53
CA TRP A 32 -3.25 7.18 -10.11
C TRP A 32 -4.35 7.82 -9.25
N GLU A 33 -4.88 8.98 -9.64
CA GLU A 33 -6.03 9.62 -8.97
C GLU A 33 -7.33 8.80 -9.13
N ALA A 34 -7.40 7.94 -10.14
CA ALA A 34 -8.56 7.08 -10.41
C ALA A 34 -8.47 5.71 -9.73
N LEU A 35 -7.34 5.37 -9.10
CA LEU A 35 -7.23 4.12 -8.37
C LEU A 35 -8.06 4.17 -7.08
N PRO A 36 -8.93 3.18 -6.83
CA PRO A 36 -9.70 3.14 -5.60
C PRO A 36 -8.74 3.04 -4.41
N SER A 37 -8.82 4.01 -3.51
CA SER A 37 -8.06 4.03 -2.26
C SER A 37 -8.79 3.22 -1.19
N VAL A 38 -8.06 2.38 -0.47
CA VAL A 38 -8.59 1.65 0.69
C VAL A 38 -8.13 2.35 1.95
N ALA A 39 -9.09 2.80 2.77
CA ALA A 39 -8.82 3.41 4.07
C ALA A 39 -9.33 2.52 5.20
N VAL A 40 -8.52 2.37 6.25
CA VAL A 40 -8.90 1.62 7.44
C VAL A 40 -9.28 2.61 8.55
N VAL A 41 -10.54 2.57 8.98
CA VAL A 41 -11.10 3.44 10.01
C VAL A 41 -11.61 2.62 11.20
N GLY A 42 -11.55 3.18 12.40
CA GLY A 42 -11.99 2.50 13.62
C GLY A 42 -11.38 3.06 14.89
N GLY A 43 -11.93 2.64 16.04
CA GLY A 43 -11.48 3.07 17.38
C GLY A 43 -10.02 2.75 17.66
N GLN A 44 -9.45 3.35 18.71
CA GLN A 44 -8.09 3.02 19.15
C GLN A 44 -8.00 1.51 19.47
N SER A 45 -6.88 0.89 19.10
CA SER A 45 -6.63 -0.54 19.34
C SER A 45 -7.57 -1.54 18.66
N SER A 46 -8.43 -1.10 17.72
CA SER A 46 -9.33 -1.98 16.97
C SER A 46 -8.63 -2.83 15.89
N GLY A 47 -7.30 -2.94 15.90
CA GLY A 47 -6.55 -3.73 14.92
C GLY A 47 -6.33 -3.08 13.55
N LYS A 48 -6.46 -1.75 13.42
CA LYS A 48 -6.32 -1.04 12.13
C LYS A 48 -5.01 -1.35 11.39
N SER A 49 -3.89 -1.26 12.10
CA SER A 49 -2.57 -1.57 11.54
C SER A 49 -2.49 -3.03 11.11
N SER A 50 -2.99 -3.95 11.93
CA SER A 50 -3.00 -5.39 11.62
C SER A 50 -3.83 -5.74 10.39
N VAL A 51 -4.96 -5.06 10.17
CA VAL A 51 -5.75 -5.23 8.94
C VAL A 51 -4.98 -4.74 7.73
N LEU A 52 -4.32 -3.56 7.82
CA LEU A 52 -3.53 -3.03 6.70
C LEU A 52 -2.33 -3.96 6.39
N GLU A 53 -1.62 -4.44 7.39
CA GLU A 53 -0.52 -5.41 7.25
C GLU A 53 -1.00 -6.72 6.64
N SER A 54 -2.17 -7.21 7.04
CA SER A 54 -2.77 -8.41 6.47
C SER A 54 -3.06 -8.25 4.98
N VAL A 55 -3.60 -7.09 4.57
CA VAL A 55 -3.88 -6.76 3.16
C VAL A 55 -2.60 -6.70 2.33
N VAL A 56 -1.53 -6.16 2.90
CA VAL A 56 -0.21 -6.06 2.22
C VAL A 56 0.55 -7.39 2.26
N GLY A 57 0.27 -8.25 3.24
CA GLY A 57 0.95 -9.53 3.46
C GLY A 57 2.34 -9.38 4.09
N ARG A 58 2.65 -8.22 4.70
CA ARG A 58 3.92 -7.95 5.38
C ARG A 58 3.69 -7.20 6.69
N ASP A 59 4.55 -7.49 7.67
CA ASP A 59 4.68 -6.68 8.88
C ASP A 59 5.64 -5.51 8.59
N PHE A 60 5.14 -4.29 8.71
CA PHE A 60 5.90 -3.07 8.38
C PHE A 60 5.42 -1.83 9.13
N LEU A 61 4.33 -1.92 9.89
CA LEU A 61 3.85 -0.83 10.73
C LEU A 61 4.40 -0.98 12.14
N PRO A 62 4.69 0.13 12.83
CA PRO A 62 5.09 0.08 14.22
C PRO A 62 4.01 -0.62 15.06
N ARG A 63 4.47 -1.39 16.05
CA ARG A 63 3.64 -2.04 17.08
C ARG A 63 4.12 -1.55 18.44
N GLY A 64 3.19 -1.40 19.39
CA GLY A 64 3.52 -0.91 20.73
C GLY A 64 2.30 -0.73 21.62
N SER A 65 2.55 -0.42 22.89
CA SER A 65 1.50 -0.06 23.85
C SER A 65 1.09 1.41 23.68
N GLY A 66 -0.19 1.74 23.90
CA GLY A 66 -0.72 3.09 23.79
C GLY A 66 -1.13 3.48 22.35
N ILE A 67 -1.02 4.78 22.02
CA ILE A 67 -1.38 5.30 20.69
C ILE A 67 -0.18 5.13 19.74
N VAL A 68 -0.28 4.17 18.83
CA VAL A 68 0.82 3.82 17.92
C VAL A 68 0.76 4.65 16.62
N THR A 69 -0.37 4.63 15.93
CA THR A 69 -0.57 5.39 14.68
C THR A 69 -0.94 6.83 15.00
N ARG A 70 0.06 7.71 15.05
CA ARG A 70 -0.11 9.15 15.34
C ARG A 70 -0.11 10.05 14.11
N ARG A 71 0.27 9.53 12.95
CA ARG A 71 0.30 10.25 11.68
C ARG A 71 -0.48 9.46 10.62
N PRO A 72 -1.24 10.12 9.74
CA PRO A 72 -1.77 9.47 8.55
C PRO A 72 -0.63 8.86 7.74
N LEU A 73 -0.81 7.62 7.30
CA LEU A 73 0.10 6.93 6.39
C LEU A 73 -0.62 6.68 5.08
N VAL A 74 -0.06 7.19 3.99
CA VAL A 74 -0.49 6.86 2.64
C VAL A 74 0.48 5.81 2.11
N LEU A 75 -0.02 4.61 1.86
CA LEU A 75 0.76 3.50 1.32
C LEU A 75 0.40 3.29 -0.15
N GLN A 76 1.41 3.31 -1.02
CA GLN A 76 1.26 3.02 -2.43
C GLN A 76 2.00 1.72 -2.76
N LEU A 77 1.26 0.71 -3.21
CA LEU A 77 1.83 -0.56 -3.65
C LEU A 77 2.14 -0.49 -5.13
N HIS A 78 3.39 -0.75 -5.50
CA HIS A 78 3.85 -0.81 -6.88
C HIS A 78 4.16 -2.24 -7.27
N LYS A 79 3.56 -2.69 -8.37
CA LYS A 79 3.94 -3.98 -8.96
C LYS A 79 5.31 -3.84 -9.62
N LEU A 80 6.26 -4.68 -9.23
CA LEU A 80 7.57 -4.76 -9.86
C LEU A 80 7.57 -5.80 -10.98
N ASP A 81 8.47 -5.61 -11.95
CA ASP A 81 8.73 -6.61 -12.99
C ASP A 81 9.40 -7.86 -12.39
N SER A 82 9.18 -9.00 -13.04
CA SER A 82 9.77 -10.27 -12.66
C SER A 82 11.30 -10.16 -12.53
N GLY A 83 11.85 -10.59 -11.39
CA GLY A 83 13.28 -10.60 -11.11
C GLY A 83 13.83 -9.36 -10.37
N LYS A 84 13.00 -8.34 -10.12
CA LYS A 84 13.39 -7.21 -9.26
C LYS A 84 13.15 -7.55 -7.78
N SER A 85 14.12 -7.20 -6.94
CA SER A 85 13.97 -7.32 -5.48
C SER A 85 12.97 -6.28 -4.95
N GLU A 86 12.16 -6.71 -3.99
CA GLU A 86 11.22 -5.85 -3.30
C GLU A 86 11.93 -4.81 -2.43
N TYR A 87 11.39 -3.59 -2.39
CA TYR A 87 11.89 -2.49 -1.57
C TYR A 87 10.76 -1.52 -1.23
N ALA A 88 10.96 -0.74 -0.18
CA ALA A 88 10.18 0.46 0.10
C ALA A 88 11.05 1.71 -0.07
N GLU A 89 10.40 2.83 -0.36
CA GLU A 89 10.99 4.16 -0.39
C GLU A 89 9.99 5.13 0.26
N PHE A 90 10.49 6.09 1.02
CA PHE A 90 9.65 7.11 1.64
C PHE A 90 9.83 8.43 0.91
N LEU A 91 8.73 9.15 0.69
CA LEU A 91 8.75 10.46 0.02
C LEU A 91 9.66 11.48 0.72
N HIS A 92 9.76 11.41 2.05
CA HIS A 92 10.62 12.30 2.85
C HIS A 92 12.10 11.87 2.88
N ALA A 93 12.43 10.68 2.35
CA ALA A 93 13.78 10.13 2.29
C ALA A 93 14.06 9.57 0.88
N PRO A 94 14.08 10.44 -0.15
CA PRO A 94 14.21 10.01 -1.53
C PRO A 94 15.54 9.29 -1.78
N LYS A 95 15.55 8.36 -2.73
CA LYS A 95 16.70 7.52 -3.11
C LYS A 95 17.17 6.53 -2.04
N LYS A 96 16.54 6.50 -0.86
CA LYS A 96 16.82 5.51 0.17
C LYS A 96 15.86 4.33 0.01
N LYS A 97 16.39 3.19 -0.42
CA LYS A 97 15.66 1.93 -0.53
C LYS A 97 15.80 1.13 0.75
N PHE A 98 14.69 0.66 1.26
CA PHE A 98 14.65 -0.22 2.41
C PHE A 98 14.20 -1.60 1.98
N THR A 99 14.98 -2.62 2.33
CA THR A 99 14.69 -4.03 2.05
C THR A 99 14.30 -4.79 3.31
N ASP A 100 14.58 -4.22 4.49
CA ASP A 100 14.21 -4.76 5.80
C ASP A 100 12.96 -4.02 6.31
N PHE A 101 11.81 -4.65 6.13
CA PHE A 101 10.49 -4.09 6.48
C PHE A 101 10.22 -4.09 8.00
N GLY A 102 10.96 -4.89 8.78
CA GLY A 102 10.79 -4.95 10.23
C GLY A 102 11.30 -3.70 10.96
N LYS A 103 12.14 -2.90 10.30
CA LYS A 103 12.79 -1.71 10.87
C LYS A 103 12.08 -0.38 10.58
N PHE A 104 10.88 -0.39 10.01
CA PHE A 104 10.16 0.87 9.74
C PHE A 104 9.58 1.50 11.02
N GLY A 105 9.46 0.71 12.09
CA GLY A 105 8.86 1.13 13.35
C GLY A 105 9.84 1.55 14.45
N ASP A 106 11.15 1.46 14.21
CA ASP A 106 12.20 1.88 15.15
C ASP A 106 12.53 3.38 15.03
#